data_AF-A0A2M9WKM3-F1
#
_entry.id   AF-A0A2M9WKM3-F1
#
_cell.length_a   1.000
_cell.length_b   1.000
_cell.length_c   1.000
_cell.angle_alpha   90.00
_cell.angle_beta   90.00
_cell.angle_gamma   90.00
#
_symmetry.space_group_name_H-M   'P 1'
#
loop_
_entity.id
_entity.type
_entity.pdbx_description
1 polymer ?
#
loop_
_entity_poly.entity_id
_entity_poly.type
_entity_poly.pdbx_seq_one_letter_code
_entity_poly.pdbx_strand_id
1 'polypeptide(L)'
;MKDEDEHRWEKYILNTYKQAFTGIGLFFGKMGIAITLAELETPFERNKPLIDLLYKLKTEKLNLSPNLANGISGLLVGFYFLSKFEGYPNFSSVKKNLIKLLMKNYETNENGMEYGKLGVLMAIKFLQKKDKIFSKECKSDVINKIKNKVDKVIRDTTDGKNFLGIVEDSKHKIVYPNIMTGGAGVLLYYLFFDSNDVNISHILKLYDVPFMANNGISYGVAGFILPLLLGVKYKKFKGSNFQEAKKYLNYWEKYILHNFTVENNYYGWSSDQGFSVHDDIGSGNVGILAVLELLKEVNTNEKATESH
;
A
#
# COMPACT_ATOMS: atom_id res chain seq x y z
N MET A 1 5.05 11.96 -26.36
CA MET A 1 4.47 12.96 -25.44
C MET A 1 5.64 13.64 -24.79
N LYS A 2 5.75 14.96 -25.02
CA LYS A 2 6.94 15.79 -24.80
C LYS A 2 6.71 16.66 -23.57
N ASP A 3 7.77 17.14 -22.92
CA ASP A 3 7.88 17.97 -21.70
C ASP A 3 6.74 18.99 -21.39
N GLU A 4 5.97 19.40 -22.40
CA GLU A 4 4.78 20.25 -22.26
C GLU A 4 3.64 19.63 -21.41
N ASP A 5 3.48 18.30 -21.40
CA ASP A 5 2.42 17.62 -20.63
C ASP A 5 2.77 17.50 -19.12
N GLU A 6 4.04 17.31 -18.76
CA GLU A 6 4.47 17.17 -17.37
C GLU A 6 4.37 18.49 -16.61
N HIS A 7 4.78 19.59 -17.25
CA HIS A 7 4.63 20.95 -16.71
C HIS A 7 3.15 21.35 -16.54
N ARG A 8 2.25 20.72 -17.31
CA ARG A 8 0.80 20.93 -17.18
C ARG A 8 0.23 20.26 -15.93
N TRP A 9 0.70 19.07 -15.56
CA TRP A 9 0.26 18.36 -14.37
C TRP A 9 0.80 18.97 -13.07
N GLU A 10 2.09 19.36 -13.03
CA GLU A 10 2.65 20.14 -11.92
C GLU A 10 1.77 21.37 -11.65
N LYS A 11 1.55 22.17 -12.70
CA LYS A 11 0.78 23.41 -12.61
C LYS A 11 -0.68 23.16 -12.19
N TYR A 12 -1.31 22.11 -12.71
CA TYR A 12 -2.66 21.73 -12.31
C TYR A 12 -2.74 21.38 -10.82
N ILE A 13 -1.84 20.51 -10.33
CA ILE A 13 -1.79 20.11 -8.92
C ILE A 13 -1.57 21.34 -8.04
N LEU A 14 -0.59 22.18 -8.35
CA LEU A 14 -0.29 23.38 -7.55
C LEU A 14 -1.44 24.40 -7.55
N ASN A 15 -2.15 24.57 -8.67
CA ASN A 15 -3.29 25.49 -8.76
C ASN A 15 -4.54 24.98 -8.03
N THR A 16 -4.73 23.66 -8.00
CA THR A 16 -5.88 23.03 -7.32
C THR A 16 -5.63 22.76 -5.85
N TYR A 17 -4.36 22.74 -5.42
CA TYR A 17 -3.99 22.44 -4.04
C TYR A 17 -4.54 23.48 -3.06
N LYS A 18 -5.38 23.01 -2.14
CA LYS A 18 -5.97 23.82 -1.06
C LYS A 18 -5.44 23.35 0.30
N GLN A 19 -4.56 24.16 0.89
CA GLN A 19 -3.86 23.87 2.15
C GLN A 19 -4.81 23.46 3.29
N ALA A 20 -5.94 24.15 3.43
CA ALA A 20 -6.91 23.96 4.52
C ALA A 20 -7.66 22.62 4.45
N PHE A 21 -7.86 22.06 3.25
CA PHE A 21 -8.66 20.84 3.04
C PHE A 21 -7.81 19.59 2.82
N THR A 22 -6.48 19.74 2.77
CA THR A 22 -5.58 18.63 2.49
C THR A 22 -4.99 18.08 3.79
N GLY A 23 -5.23 16.78 4.05
CA GLY A 23 -4.61 16.04 5.16
C GLY A 23 -3.08 16.00 5.07
N ILE A 24 -2.42 15.36 6.03
CA ILE A 24 -0.95 15.24 6.03
C ILE A 24 -0.44 13.93 5.41
N GLY A 25 -1.34 12.97 5.22
CA GLY A 25 -1.03 11.58 4.96
C GLY A 25 -0.33 11.25 3.66
N LEU A 26 0.17 10.02 3.60
CA LEU A 26 0.73 9.41 2.40
C LEU A 26 -0.37 9.07 1.40
N PHE A 27 -1.47 8.46 1.83
CA PHE A 27 -2.58 8.09 0.94
C PHE A 27 -3.55 9.25 0.76
N PHE A 28 -3.88 9.97 1.84
CA PHE A 28 -4.88 11.04 1.82
C PHE A 28 -4.30 12.35 2.33
N GLY A 29 -3.27 12.86 1.65
CA GLY A 29 -2.75 14.18 2.02
C GLY A 29 -1.49 14.68 1.34
N LYS A 30 -0.92 15.69 2.00
CA LYS A 30 0.23 16.48 1.56
C LYS A 30 1.44 15.63 1.21
N MET A 31 1.68 14.52 1.93
CA MET A 31 2.84 13.66 1.64
C MET A 31 2.71 12.95 0.29
N GLY A 32 1.55 12.37 -0.02
CA GLY A 32 1.31 11.75 -1.33
C GLY A 32 1.43 12.74 -2.49
N ILE A 33 0.85 13.94 -2.33
CA ILE A 33 0.96 15.01 -3.32
C ILE A 33 2.41 15.47 -3.47
N ALA A 34 3.15 15.61 -2.36
CA ALA A 34 4.55 16.02 -2.39
C ALA A 34 5.42 15.03 -3.17
N ILE A 35 5.22 13.72 -2.99
CA ILE A 35 5.95 12.69 -3.75
C ILE A 35 5.57 12.78 -5.24
N THR A 36 4.29 12.95 -5.55
CA THR A 36 3.82 13.09 -6.94
C THR A 36 4.48 14.29 -7.63
N LEU A 37 4.56 15.44 -6.94
CA LEU A 37 5.26 16.61 -7.48
C LEU A 37 6.76 16.37 -7.65
N ALA A 38 7.40 15.64 -6.75
CA ALA A 38 8.82 15.28 -6.88
C ALA A 38 9.08 14.34 -8.08
N GLU A 39 8.19 13.39 -8.35
CA GLU A 39 8.22 12.54 -9.55
C GLU A 39 8.02 13.35 -10.84
N LEU A 40 7.24 14.43 -10.79
CA LEU A 40 7.08 15.43 -11.87
C LEU A 40 8.23 16.45 -11.89
N GLU A 41 9.38 16.12 -11.30
CA GLU A 41 10.60 16.94 -11.25
C GLU A 41 10.40 18.34 -10.64
N THR A 42 9.37 18.53 -9.82
CA THR A 42 9.14 19.81 -9.14
C THR A 42 10.25 20.04 -8.11
N PRO A 43 11.02 21.13 -8.20
CA PRO A 43 12.06 21.47 -7.22
C PRO A 43 11.49 21.58 -5.80
N PHE A 44 12.33 21.30 -4.81
CA PHE A 44 11.96 21.33 -3.40
C PHE A 44 11.28 22.65 -2.98
N GLU A 45 11.79 23.79 -3.47
CA GLU A 45 11.29 25.13 -3.16
C GLU A 45 9.91 25.41 -3.75
N ARG A 46 9.53 24.68 -4.81
CA ARG A 46 8.21 24.79 -5.47
C ARG A 46 7.21 23.75 -4.99
N ASN A 47 7.65 22.75 -4.21
CA ASN A 47 6.78 21.73 -3.63
C ASN A 47 5.99 22.27 -2.43
N LYS A 48 4.99 23.11 -2.72
CA LYS A 48 4.15 23.78 -1.72
C LYS A 48 3.51 22.82 -0.69
N PRO A 49 2.94 21.66 -1.08
CA PRO A 49 2.39 20.71 -0.11
C PRO A 49 3.43 20.19 0.90
N LEU A 50 4.68 19.97 0.46
CA LEU A 50 5.77 19.56 1.33
C LEU A 50 6.18 20.68 2.29
N ILE A 51 6.32 21.91 1.81
CA ILE A 51 6.66 23.07 2.65
C ILE A 51 5.59 23.27 3.73
N ASP A 52 4.31 23.19 3.35
CA ASP A 52 3.19 23.29 4.28
C ASP A 52 3.21 22.17 5.32
N LEU A 53 3.51 20.93 4.90
CA LEU A 53 3.65 19.79 5.81
C LEU A 53 4.79 19.99 6.81
N LEU A 54 5.95 20.45 6.34
CA LEU A 54 7.11 20.73 7.20
C LEU A 54 6.83 21.84 8.21
N TYR A 55 6.14 22.90 7.79
CA TYR A 55 5.68 23.96 8.68
C TYR A 55 4.76 23.37 9.76
N LYS A 56 3.74 22.61 9.35
CA LYS A 56 2.77 21.98 10.28
C LYS A 56 3.44 21.08 11.31
N LEU A 57 4.38 20.24 10.88
CA LEU A 57 5.14 19.35 11.76
C LEU A 57 6.05 20.09 12.75
N LYS A 58 6.45 21.32 12.43
CA LYS A 58 7.32 22.15 13.27
C LYS A 58 6.53 23.01 14.26
N THR A 59 5.41 23.58 13.84
CA THR A 59 4.70 24.62 14.59
C THR A 59 3.47 24.13 15.33
N GLU A 60 2.84 23.05 14.87
CA GLU A 60 1.61 22.54 15.47
C GLU A 60 1.88 21.33 16.38
N LYS A 61 1.17 21.29 17.52
CA LYS A 61 1.15 20.11 18.38
C LYS A 61 0.19 19.08 17.79
N LEU A 62 0.66 18.34 16.79
CA LEU A 62 -0.15 17.32 16.10
C LEU A 62 -0.26 16.05 16.93
N ASN A 63 -1.50 15.58 17.11
CA ASN A 63 -1.76 14.22 17.58
C ASN A 63 -1.78 13.27 16.37
N LEU A 64 -0.60 12.75 16.01
CA LEU A 64 -0.43 11.89 14.85
C LEU A 64 -0.77 10.43 15.20
N SER A 65 -1.64 9.79 14.41
CA SER A 65 -1.83 8.35 14.47
C SER A 65 -0.57 7.61 13.99
N PRO A 66 -0.32 6.36 14.40
CA PRO A 66 0.86 5.63 13.94
C PRO A 66 0.76 5.12 12.50
N ASN A 67 -0.42 5.14 11.89
CA ASN A 67 -0.74 4.34 10.72
C ASN A 67 -0.04 4.75 9.40
N LEU A 68 -0.22 3.92 8.37
CA LEU A 68 0.42 4.07 7.06
C LEU A 68 -0.27 5.13 6.20
N ALA A 69 -1.60 5.17 6.18
CA ALA A 69 -2.33 6.05 5.27
C ALA A 69 -2.16 7.53 5.63
N ASN A 70 -2.40 7.90 6.89
CA ASN A 70 -2.47 9.29 7.35
C ASN A 70 -1.57 9.60 8.55
N GLY A 71 -0.81 8.61 9.01
CA GLY A 71 -0.06 8.67 10.25
C GLY A 71 1.46 8.75 10.09
N ILE A 72 2.13 8.59 11.22
CA ILE A 72 3.60 8.68 11.36
C ILE A 72 4.32 7.69 10.44
N SER A 73 3.82 6.46 10.32
CA SER A 73 4.45 5.44 9.46
C SER A 73 4.44 5.86 7.99
N GLY A 74 3.31 6.39 7.52
CA GLY A 74 3.18 6.95 6.16
C GLY A 74 4.13 8.11 5.91
N LEU A 75 4.20 9.05 6.86
CA LEU A 75 5.13 10.18 6.78
C LEU A 75 6.59 9.73 6.72
N LEU A 76 6.99 8.76 7.54
CA LEU A 76 8.36 8.26 7.53
C LEU A 76 8.72 7.57 6.21
N VAL A 77 7.82 6.76 5.67
CA VAL A 77 7.98 6.14 4.34
C VAL A 77 8.06 7.22 3.26
N GLY A 78 7.19 8.23 3.31
CA GLY A 78 7.18 9.32 2.34
C GLY A 78 8.46 10.18 2.39
N PHE A 79 8.94 10.54 3.58
CA PHE A 79 10.22 11.26 3.72
C PHE A 79 11.42 10.42 3.28
N TYR A 80 11.36 9.09 3.41
CA TYR A 80 12.36 8.22 2.81
C TYR A 80 12.39 8.36 1.29
N PHE A 81 11.23 8.28 0.63
CA PHE A 81 11.15 8.43 -0.83
C PHE A 81 11.56 9.83 -1.29
N LEU A 82 11.04 10.89 -0.65
CA LEU A 82 11.40 12.27 -0.97
C LEU A 82 12.92 12.50 -0.88
N SER A 83 13.60 11.87 0.07
CA SER A 83 15.07 11.99 0.20
C SER A 83 15.87 11.33 -0.92
N LYS A 84 15.21 10.68 -1.90
CA LYS A 84 15.85 10.06 -3.07
C LYS A 84 15.82 10.92 -4.32
N PHE A 85 14.98 11.95 -4.35
CA PHE A 85 14.93 12.88 -5.48
C PHE A 85 16.10 13.87 -5.40
N GLU A 86 16.65 14.20 -6.55
CA GLU A 86 17.71 15.20 -6.66
C GLU A 86 17.22 16.57 -6.18
N GLY A 87 18.07 17.32 -5.47
CA GLY A 87 17.72 18.62 -4.88
C GLY A 87 16.89 18.55 -3.59
N TYR A 88 16.36 17.40 -3.20
CA TYR A 88 15.60 17.26 -1.94
C TYR A 88 16.52 16.96 -0.75
N PRO A 89 16.25 17.55 0.44
CA PRO A 89 17.06 17.29 1.62
C PRO A 89 16.81 15.87 2.17
N ASN A 90 17.69 15.39 3.05
CA ASN A 90 17.55 14.05 3.64
C ASN A 90 16.52 13.95 4.79
N PHE A 91 15.90 15.08 5.17
CA PHE A 91 14.90 15.23 6.24
C PHE A 91 15.32 14.65 7.61
N SER A 92 16.62 14.62 7.93
CA SER A 92 17.12 13.91 9.12
C SER A 92 16.44 14.31 10.43
N SER A 93 16.30 15.62 10.68
CA SER A 93 15.70 16.12 11.93
C SER A 93 14.21 15.72 12.05
N VAL A 94 13.46 15.89 10.96
CA VAL A 94 12.04 15.52 10.89
C VAL A 94 11.86 14.02 11.11
N LYS A 95 12.63 13.19 10.42
CA LYS A 95 12.57 11.73 10.58
C LYS A 95 12.89 11.29 11.99
N LYS A 96 13.92 11.85 12.64
CA LYS A 96 14.26 11.53 14.03
C LYS A 96 13.12 11.84 15.00
N ASN A 97 12.45 12.98 14.83
CA ASN A 97 11.30 13.34 15.66
C ASN A 97 10.11 12.39 15.44
N LEU A 98 9.81 12.09 14.18
CA LEU A 98 8.75 11.14 13.83
C LEU A 98 9.04 9.72 14.35
N ILE A 99 10.29 9.24 14.28
CA ILE A 99 10.69 7.95 14.85
C ILE A 99 10.43 7.92 16.35
N LYS A 100 10.86 8.95 17.09
CA LYS A 100 10.61 9.06 18.53
C LYS A 100 9.12 9.04 18.86
N LEU A 101 8.30 9.75 18.08
CA LEU A 101 6.85 9.76 18.23
C LEU A 101 6.24 8.38 17.96
N LEU A 102 6.63 7.71 16.87
CA LEU A 102 6.15 6.36 16.54
C LEU A 102 6.49 5.38 17.66
N MET A 103 7.73 5.40 18.16
CA MET A 103 8.16 4.51 19.24
C MET A 103 7.39 4.74 20.55
N LYS A 104 6.83 5.94 20.76
CA LYS A 104 5.98 6.25 21.91
C LYS A 104 4.51 5.88 21.68
N ASN A 105 4.00 6.07 20.47
CA ASN A 105 2.58 6.02 20.13
C ASN A 105 2.29 5.03 18.98
N TYR A 106 2.88 3.84 19.00
CA TYR A 106 2.76 2.85 17.91
C TYR A 106 1.43 2.04 17.92
N GLU A 107 0.59 2.22 18.94
CA GLU A 107 -0.62 1.42 19.10
C GLU A 107 -1.77 1.93 18.23
N THR A 108 -2.46 0.99 17.58
CA THR A 108 -3.69 1.22 16.82
C THR A 108 -4.67 0.07 17.10
N ASN A 109 -5.96 0.39 17.09
CA ASN A 109 -7.02 -0.60 17.31
C ASN A 109 -7.23 -1.48 16.07
N GLU A 110 -6.96 -0.93 14.89
CA GLU A 110 -7.11 -1.61 13.61
C GLU A 110 -5.97 -2.60 13.34
N ASN A 111 -6.20 -3.59 12.50
CA ASN A 111 -5.22 -4.63 12.20
C ASN A 111 -4.63 -4.53 10.79
N GLY A 112 -5.36 -3.93 9.85
CA GLY A 112 -5.01 -3.82 8.43
C GLY A 112 -3.72 -3.07 8.09
N MET A 113 -3.41 -3.02 6.80
CA MET A 113 -2.28 -2.29 6.22
C MET A 113 -2.49 -0.77 6.23
N GLU A 114 -3.70 -0.29 5.98
CA GLU A 114 -3.96 1.15 5.80
C GLU A 114 -3.84 1.93 7.11
N TYR A 115 -4.64 1.51 8.10
CA TYR A 115 -4.79 2.19 9.39
C TYR A 115 -4.30 1.36 10.59
N GLY A 116 -3.93 0.10 10.36
CA GLY A 116 -3.72 -0.90 11.39
C GLY A 116 -2.28 -1.32 11.66
N LYS A 117 -2.16 -2.31 12.55
CA LYS A 117 -0.89 -2.84 13.07
C LYS A 117 0.00 -3.41 11.97
N LEU A 118 -0.59 -4.05 10.96
CA LEU A 118 0.13 -4.64 9.83
C LEU A 118 0.87 -3.56 9.02
N GLY A 119 0.20 -2.44 8.73
CA GLY A 119 0.78 -1.31 8.01
C GLY A 119 1.96 -0.69 8.74
N VAL A 120 1.80 -0.47 10.04
CA VAL A 120 2.87 0.02 10.92
C VAL A 120 4.07 -0.93 10.88
N LEU A 121 3.84 -2.24 11.03
CA LEU A 121 4.91 -3.24 11.01
C LEU A 121 5.64 -3.28 9.67
N MET A 122 4.91 -3.26 8.55
CA MET A 122 5.47 -3.25 7.20
C MET A 122 6.33 -2.00 6.97
N ALA A 123 5.84 -0.82 7.36
CA ALA A 123 6.59 0.43 7.26
C ALA A 123 7.90 0.37 8.08
N ILE A 124 7.84 -0.11 9.32
CA ILE A 124 9.01 -0.29 10.17
C ILE A 124 10.02 -1.24 9.53
N LYS A 125 9.59 -2.40 9.05
CA LYS A 125 10.46 -3.40 8.41
C LYS A 125 11.10 -2.86 7.13
N PHE A 126 10.32 -2.15 6.30
CA PHE A 126 10.82 -1.46 5.12
C PHE A 126 11.92 -0.44 5.49
N LEU A 127 11.62 0.47 6.41
CA LEU A 127 12.54 1.53 6.82
C LEU A 127 13.78 0.98 7.53
N GLN A 128 13.64 -0.06 8.35
CA GLN A 128 14.77 -0.71 9.01
C GLN A 128 15.77 -1.28 8.00
N LYS A 129 15.30 -1.77 6.84
CA LYS A 129 16.15 -2.28 5.76
C LYS A 129 16.72 -1.18 4.87
N LYS A 130 16.01 -0.05 4.73
CA LYS A 130 16.27 0.93 3.66
C LYS A 130 16.78 2.29 4.15
N ASP A 131 16.46 2.70 5.38
CA ASP A 131 16.78 4.00 5.95
C ASP A 131 17.72 3.88 7.15
N LYS A 132 18.99 4.27 6.96
CA LYS A 132 20.03 4.22 7.99
C LYS A 132 19.68 5.05 9.25
N ILE A 133 18.91 6.12 9.12
CA ILE A 133 18.48 6.93 10.28
C ILE A 133 17.47 6.13 11.09
N PHE A 134 16.50 5.52 10.40
CA PHE A 134 15.51 4.67 11.04
C PHE A 134 16.17 3.47 11.74
N SER A 135 17.07 2.76 11.06
CA SER A 135 17.76 1.58 11.62
C SER A 135 18.55 1.89 12.89
N LYS A 136 19.10 3.11 13.03
CA LYS A 136 19.86 3.53 14.22
C LYS A 136 18.99 3.98 15.39
N GLU A 137 17.85 4.59 15.11
CA GLU A 137 17.02 5.26 16.11
C GLU A 137 15.84 4.38 16.60
N CYS A 138 15.46 3.35 15.82
CA CYS A 138 14.35 2.47 16.14
C CYS A 138 14.71 1.46 17.25
N LYS A 139 13.77 1.18 18.16
CA LYS A 139 13.96 0.27 19.30
C LYS A 139 13.43 -1.13 18.99
N SER A 140 14.30 -2.14 19.03
CA SER A 140 13.93 -3.55 18.72
C SER A 140 12.76 -4.08 19.56
N ASP A 141 12.66 -3.71 20.84
CA ASP A 141 11.58 -4.17 21.71
C ASP A 141 10.19 -3.72 21.25
N VAL A 142 10.09 -2.52 20.68
CA VAL A 142 8.82 -1.99 20.15
C VAL A 142 8.43 -2.76 18.89
N ILE A 143 9.40 -3.03 18.01
CA ILE A 143 9.18 -3.84 16.80
C ILE A 143 8.65 -5.23 17.18
N ASN A 144 9.27 -5.88 18.16
CA ASN A 144 8.86 -7.20 18.62
C ASN A 144 7.44 -7.18 19.21
N LYS A 145 7.08 -6.14 19.97
CA LYS A 145 5.71 -5.97 20.49
C LYS A 145 4.68 -5.84 19.36
N ILE A 146 4.96 -5.04 18.34
CA ILE A 146 4.06 -4.87 17.19
C ILE A 146 3.95 -6.18 16.41
N LYS A 147 5.09 -6.83 16.14
CA LYS A 147 5.14 -8.14 15.48
C LYS A 147 4.28 -9.17 16.21
N ASN A 148 4.46 -9.31 17.53
CA ASN A 148 3.69 -10.25 18.33
C ASN A 148 2.17 -9.99 18.26
N LYS A 149 1.75 -8.72 18.17
CA LYS A 149 0.34 -8.37 17.99
C LYS A 149 -0.16 -8.75 16.59
N VAL A 150 0.61 -8.50 15.54
CA VAL A 150 0.26 -8.91 14.16
C VAL A 150 0.19 -10.43 14.06
N ASP A 151 1.19 -11.14 14.57
CA ASP A 151 1.22 -12.61 14.58
C ASP A 151 0.03 -13.19 15.35
N LYS A 152 -0.38 -12.53 16.46
CA LYS A 152 -1.58 -12.93 17.19
C LYS A 152 -2.84 -12.79 16.34
N VAL A 153 -3.03 -11.66 15.66
CA VAL A 153 -4.20 -11.44 14.80
C VAL A 153 -4.27 -12.50 13.70
N ILE A 154 -3.14 -12.81 13.06
CA ILE A 154 -3.07 -13.83 11.99
C ILE A 154 -3.42 -15.22 12.54
N ARG A 155 -2.90 -15.59 13.72
CA ARG A 155 -3.24 -16.86 14.36
C ARG A 155 -4.72 -16.95 14.74
N ASP A 156 -5.27 -15.89 15.33
CA ASP A 156 -6.66 -15.84 15.80
C ASP A 156 -7.67 -15.94 14.63
N THR A 157 -7.21 -15.72 13.39
CA THR A 157 -8.02 -15.76 12.14
C THR A 157 -7.65 -16.92 11.22
N THR A 158 -6.85 -17.86 11.72
CA THR A 158 -6.53 -19.11 11.05
C THR A 158 -7.41 -20.21 11.63
N ASP A 159 -8.34 -20.74 10.82
CA ASP A 159 -9.17 -21.88 11.19
C ASP A 159 -8.51 -23.19 10.69
N GLY A 160 -7.91 -23.93 11.61
CA GLY A 160 -7.11 -25.12 11.30
C GLY A 160 -5.94 -24.82 10.36
N LYS A 161 -6.08 -25.17 9.07
CA LYS A 161 -5.08 -24.92 8.00
C LYS A 161 -5.52 -23.82 7.01
N ASN A 162 -6.66 -23.17 7.24
CA ASN A 162 -7.22 -22.19 6.32
C ASN A 162 -7.11 -20.78 6.93
N PHE A 163 -6.39 -19.90 6.24
CA PHE A 163 -6.34 -18.49 6.59
C PHE A 163 -7.48 -17.76 5.86
N LEU A 164 -8.41 -17.16 6.62
CA LEU A 164 -9.62 -16.55 6.06
C LEU A 164 -9.48 -15.03 5.83
N GLY A 165 -8.42 -14.43 6.34
CA GLY A 165 -8.17 -13.00 6.30
C GLY A 165 -7.80 -12.48 7.68
N ILE A 166 -7.86 -11.16 7.89
CA ILE A 166 -7.74 -10.57 9.23
C ILE A 166 -8.99 -9.79 9.57
N VAL A 167 -9.29 -9.72 10.87
CA VAL A 167 -10.36 -8.87 11.39
C VAL A 167 -9.94 -7.41 11.27
N GLU A 168 -10.82 -6.53 10.80
CA GLU A 168 -10.54 -5.09 10.64
C GLU A 168 -10.08 -4.42 11.95
N ASP A 169 -10.87 -4.54 13.02
CA ASP A 169 -10.54 -4.01 14.34
C ASP A 169 -11.05 -4.91 15.49
N SER A 170 -10.62 -4.63 16.72
CA SER A 170 -10.95 -5.47 17.89
C SER A 170 -12.43 -5.50 18.29
N LYS A 171 -13.25 -4.55 17.81
CA LYS A 171 -14.68 -4.41 18.09
C LYS A 171 -15.53 -4.99 16.97
N HIS A 172 -15.17 -4.74 15.71
CA HIS A 172 -15.88 -5.20 14.52
C HIS A 172 -15.19 -6.47 14.00
N LYS A 173 -15.80 -7.63 14.29
CA LYS A 173 -15.29 -8.96 13.88
C LYS A 173 -15.53 -9.27 12.39
N ILE A 174 -15.41 -8.27 11.52
CA ILE A 174 -15.56 -8.44 10.07
C ILE A 174 -14.19 -8.81 9.50
N VAL A 175 -14.15 -9.90 8.74
CA VAL A 175 -12.94 -10.38 8.07
C VAL A 175 -13.00 -9.94 6.62
N TYR A 176 -11.97 -9.22 6.17
CA TYR A 176 -11.85 -8.80 4.79
C TYR A 176 -10.72 -9.56 4.08
N PRO A 177 -10.88 -9.89 2.78
CA PRO A 177 -9.82 -10.49 1.98
C PRO A 177 -8.87 -9.46 1.35
N ASN A 178 -9.29 -8.20 1.19
CA ASN A 178 -8.56 -7.15 0.45
C ASN A 178 -7.19 -6.77 1.07
N ILE A 179 -6.44 -5.92 0.37
CA ILE A 179 -5.07 -5.56 0.77
C ILE A 179 -4.99 -4.53 1.90
N MET A 180 -5.90 -3.57 1.95
CA MET A 180 -5.83 -2.43 2.87
C MET A 180 -6.27 -2.80 4.29
N THR A 181 -7.37 -3.55 4.43
CA THR A 181 -7.93 -3.95 5.72
C THR A 181 -7.84 -5.45 5.99
N GLY A 182 -7.52 -6.25 4.96
CA GLY A 182 -7.72 -7.69 4.96
C GLY A 182 -6.48 -8.56 4.79
N GLY A 183 -6.75 -9.83 4.44
CA GLY A 183 -5.76 -10.90 4.37
C GLY A 183 -4.71 -10.77 3.27
N ALA A 184 -5.00 -10.09 2.15
CA ALA A 184 -4.02 -9.95 1.08
C ALA A 184 -2.77 -9.17 1.53
N GLY A 185 -2.94 -8.18 2.42
CA GLY A 185 -1.83 -7.48 3.06
C GLY A 185 -0.91 -8.42 3.86
N VAL A 186 -1.47 -9.48 4.46
CA VAL A 186 -0.68 -10.49 5.21
C VAL A 186 0.19 -11.31 4.27
N LEU A 187 -0.33 -11.71 3.10
CA LEU A 187 0.51 -12.36 2.09
C LEU A 187 1.65 -11.44 1.66
N LEU A 188 1.35 -10.17 1.38
CA LEU A 188 2.37 -9.18 1.01
C LEU A 188 3.45 -9.04 2.11
N TYR A 189 3.03 -9.03 3.38
CA TYR A 189 3.94 -9.03 4.52
C TYR A 189 4.90 -10.21 4.50
N TYR A 190 4.39 -11.44 4.37
CA TYR A 190 5.23 -12.64 4.38
C TYR A 190 6.17 -12.75 3.17
N LEU A 191 5.74 -12.31 1.99
CA LEU A 191 6.57 -12.39 0.79
C LEU A 191 7.79 -11.44 0.82
N PHE A 192 7.68 -10.29 1.49
CA PHE A 192 8.67 -9.21 1.39
C PHE A 192 9.34 -8.81 2.70
N PHE A 193 8.74 -9.10 3.86
CA PHE A 193 9.19 -8.59 5.15
C PHE A 193 9.46 -9.65 6.21
N ASP A 194 8.85 -10.84 6.11
CA ASP A 194 9.04 -11.92 7.07
C ASP A 194 8.83 -13.28 6.40
N SER A 195 9.89 -14.00 6.02
CA SER A 195 9.76 -15.27 5.32
C SER A 195 9.72 -16.50 6.22
N ASN A 196 9.78 -16.32 7.54
CA ASN A 196 10.05 -17.43 8.46
C ASN A 196 8.75 -18.05 9.00
N ASP A 197 8.71 -19.38 8.96
CA ASP A 197 7.76 -20.27 9.65
C ASP A 197 6.29 -20.28 9.19
N VAL A 198 5.95 -19.56 8.12
CA VAL A 198 4.57 -19.54 7.60
C VAL A 198 4.39 -20.39 6.37
N ASN A 199 3.44 -21.32 6.46
CA ASN A 199 3.02 -22.10 5.30
C ASN A 199 2.21 -21.23 4.34
N ILE A 200 2.89 -20.66 3.34
CA ILE A 200 2.29 -19.85 2.28
C ILE A 200 1.12 -20.59 1.59
N SER A 201 1.15 -21.93 1.52
CA SER A 201 0.05 -22.68 0.91
C SER A 201 -1.28 -22.52 1.66
N HIS A 202 -1.23 -22.28 2.98
CA HIS A 202 -2.42 -22.01 3.78
C HIS A 202 -2.96 -20.59 3.56
N ILE A 203 -2.06 -19.63 3.33
CA ILE A 203 -2.44 -18.23 3.04
C ILE A 203 -3.00 -18.10 1.63
N LEU A 204 -2.47 -18.85 0.66
CA LEU A 204 -2.97 -18.83 -0.71
C LEU A 204 -4.44 -19.25 -0.82
N LYS A 205 -4.97 -20.04 0.12
CA LYS A 205 -6.40 -20.39 0.16
C LYS A 205 -7.33 -19.19 0.37
N LEU A 206 -6.82 -18.06 0.87
CA LEU A 206 -7.56 -16.80 0.94
C LEU A 206 -8.15 -16.41 -0.43
N TYR A 207 -7.46 -16.79 -1.52
CA TYR A 207 -7.78 -16.42 -2.90
C TYR A 207 -8.83 -17.31 -3.55
N ASP A 208 -9.26 -18.38 -2.87
CA ASP A 208 -10.34 -19.28 -3.28
C ASP A 208 -11.71 -18.74 -2.84
N VAL A 209 -12.01 -17.51 -3.25
CA VAL A 209 -13.32 -16.87 -3.01
C VAL A 209 -14.06 -16.69 -4.33
N PRO A 210 -15.39 -16.91 -4.37
CA PRO A 210 -16.14 -16.96 -5.64
C PRO A 210 -16.27 -15.60 -6.32
N PHE A 211 -16.33 -14.50 -5.56
CA PHE A 211 -16.48 -13.16 -6.12
C PHE A 211 -16.04 -12.08 -5.12
N MET A 212 -15.85 -10.86 -5.62
CA MET A 212 -15.69 -9.63 -4.82
C MET A 212 -16.46 -8.49 -5.47
N ALA A 213 -17.13 -7.67 -4.67
CA ALA A 213 -17.98 -6.59 -5.17
C ALA A 213 -17.20 -5.42 -5.79
N ASN A 214 -16.00 -5.14 -5.28
CA ASN A 214 -15.19 -3.99 -5.68
C ASN A 214 -14.03 -4.42 -6.59
N ASN A 215 -13.64 -3.57 -7.54
CA ASN A 215 -12.56 -3.89 -8.48
C ASN A 215 -11.22 -3.19 -8.18
N GLY A 216 -11.23 -2.07 -7.45
CA GLY A 216 -10.05 -1.23 -7.18
C GLY A 216 -8.92 -1.86 -6.36
N ILE A 217 -7.84 -1.10 -6.18
CA ILE A 217 -6.67 -1.46 -5.36
C ILE A 217 -6.98 -1.43 -3.86
N SER A 218 -7.71 -0.45 -3.34
CA SER A 218 -7.87 -0.30 -1.89
C SER A 218 -8.65 -1.48 -1.29
N TYR A 219 -9.84 -1.75 -1.81
CA TYR A 219 -10.76 -2.73 -1.24
C TYR A 219 -11.31 -3.74 -2.25
N GLY A 220 -10.75 -3.79 -3.46
CA GLY A 220 -11.25 -4.61 -4.57
C GLY A 220 -10.28 -5.66 -5.10
N VAL A 221 -10.66 -6.29 -6.21
CA VAL A 221 -9.94 -7.41 -6.83
C VAL A 221 -8.52 -7.01 -7.24
N ALA A 222 -8.31 -5.82 -7.81
CA ALA A 222 -6.98 -5.39 -8.24
C ALA A 222 -5.99 -5.37 -7.08
N GLY A 223 -6.42 -4.88 -5.92
CA GLY A 223 -5.61 -4.90 -4.70
C GLY A 223 -5.48 -6.27 -4.11
N PHE A 224 -6.57 -7.05 -4.14
CA PHE A 224 -6.59 -8.41 -3.65
C PHE A 224 -5.50 -9.25 -4.32
N ILE A 225 -5.39 -9.23 -5.65
CA ILE A 225 -4.41 -10.04 -6.39
C ILE A 225 -3.00 -9.45 -6.44
N LEU A 226 -2.81 -8.20 -6.06
CA LEU A 226 -1.51 -7.51 -6.15
C LEU A 226 -0.37 -8.27 -5.44
N PRO A 227 -0.54 -8.85 -4.23
CA PRO A 227 0.51 -9.64 -3.60
C PRO A 227 0.86 -10.92 -4.38
N LEU A 228 -0.10 -11.56 -5.06
CA LEU A 228 0.17 -12.70 -5.94
C LEU A 228 1.02 -12.25 -7.14
N LEU A 229 0.64 -11.16 -7.79
CA LEU A 229 1.38 -10.60 -8.93
C LEU A 229 2.82 -10.26 -8.56
N LEU A 230 3.01 -9.53 -7.46
CA LEU A 230 4.33 -9.19 -6.96
C LEU A 230 5.11 -10.45 -6.56
N GLY A 231 4.46 -11.42 -5.94
CA GLY A 231 5.07 -12.68 -5.57
C GLY A 231 5.57 -13.49 -6.78
N VAL A 232 4.81 -13.51 -7.88
CA VAL A 232 5.22 -14.15 -9.13
C VAL A 232 6.34 -13.34 -9.81
N LYS A 233 6.14 -12.04 -10.03
CA LYS A 233 7.11 -11.13 -10.68
C LYS A 233 8.49 -11.18 -10.02
N TYR A 234 8.52 -11.20 -8.69
CA TYR A 234 9.76 -11.23 -7.90
C TYR A 234 10.17 -12.64 -7.44
N LYS A 235 9.64 -13.70 -8.06
CA LYS A 235 10.01 -15.12 -7.83
C LYS A 235 9.98 -15.52 -6.34
N LYS A 236 8.97 -15.06 -5.61
CA LYS A 236 8.77 -15.33 -4.17
C LYS A 236 8.07 -16.65 -3.90
N PHE A 237 7.31 -17.16 -4.86
CA PHE A 237 6.69 -18.49 -4.78
C PHE A 237 7.62 -19.58 -5.35
N LYS A 238 7.52 -20.80 -4.81
CA LYS A 238 8.27 -21.98 -5.26
C LYS A 238 7.33 -23.18 -5.36
N GLY A 239 7.64 -24.09 -6.29
CA GLY A 239 6.93 -25.37 -6.43
C GLY A 239 5.42 -25.21 -6.60
N SER A 240 4.64 -25.98 -5.84
CA SER A 240 3.17 -25.97 -5.89
C SER A 240 2.56 -24.59 -5.57
N ASN A 241 3.19 -23.79 -4.71
CA ASN A 241 2.69 -22.44 -4.39
C ASN A 241 2.73 -21.51 -5.60
N PHE A 242 3.70 -21.69 -6.50
CA PHE A 242 3.78 -20.90 -7.74
C PHE A 242 2.62 -21.24 -8.68
N GLN A 243 2.36 -22.55 -8.86
CA GLN A 243 1.26 -23.03 -9.71
C GLN A 243 -0.10 -22.58 -9.17
N GLU A 244 -0.29 -22.66 -7.86
CA GLU A 244 -1.53 -22.23 -7.20
C GLU A 244 -1.72 -20.71 -7.33
N ALA A 245 -0.67 -19.90 -7.11
CA ALA A 245 -0.75 -18.45 -7.32
C ALA A 245 -1.14 -18.09 -8.76
N LYS A 246 -0.57 -18.78 -9.76
CA LYS A 246 -0.91 -18.57 -11.18
C LYS A 246 -2.35 -18.95 -11.50
N LYS A 247 -2.85 -20.06 -10.94
CA LYS A 247 -4.26 -20.46 -11.06
C LYS A 247 -5.20 -19.35 -10.57
N TYR A 248 -4.93 -18.78 -9.40
CA TYR A 248 -5.74 -17.67 -8.89
C TYR A 248 -5.63 -16.42 -9.75
N LEU A 249 -4.42 -16.05 -10.19
CA LEU A 249 -4.22 -14.90 -11.08
C LEU A 249 -5.03 -15.03 -12.39
N ASN A 250 -5.01 -16.20 -13.02
CA ASN A 250 -5.77 -16.45 -14.26
C ASN A 250 -7.29 -16.38 -14.04
N TYR A 251 -7.79 -16.82 -12.89
CA TYR A 251 -9.20 -16.69 -12.53
C TYR A 251 -9.58 -15.21 -12.38
N TRP A 252 -8.82 -14.49 -11.57
CA TRP A 252 -9.13 -13.10 -11.25
C TRP A 252 -8.89 -12.13 -12.40
N GLU A 253 -7.95 -12.40 -13.32
CA GLU A 253 -7.82 -11.67 -14.58
C GLU A 253 -9.14 -11.72 -15.37
N LYS A 254 -9.66 -12.93 -15.60
CA LYS A 254 -10.94 -13.12 -16.31
C LYS A 254 -12.08 -12.44 -15.57
N TYR A 255 -12.09 -12.52 -14.25
CA TYR A 255 -13.08 -11.86 -13.41
C TYR A 255 -13.05 -10.33 -13.58
N ILE A 256 -11.89 -9.68 -13.45
CA ILE A 256 -11.76 -8.22 -13.64
C ILE A 256 -12.24 -7.85 -15.04
N LEU A 257 -11.78 -8.54 -16.08
CA LEU A 257 -12.16 -8.24 -17.46
C LEU A 257 -13.67 -8.40 -17.71
N HIS A 258 -14.32 -9.38 -17.07
CA HIS A 258 -15.76 -9.58 -17.19
C HIS A 258 -16.59 -8.51 -16.47
N ASN A 259 -16.05 -7.86 -15.45
CA ASN A 259 -16.72 -6.80 -14.70
C ASN A 259 -16.50 -5.40 -15.27
N PHE A 260 -15.95 -5.29 -16.49
CA PHE A 260 -15.88 -4.02 -17.19
C PHE A 260 -17.28 -3.61 -17.67
N THR A 261 -17.71 -2.41 -17.31
CA THR A 261 -19.05 -1.88 -17.58
C THR A 261 -19.00 -0.55 -18.31
N VAL A 262 -20.16 -0.17 -18.85
CA VAL A 262 -20.41 1.17 -19.40
C VAL A 262 -21.60 1.75 -18.67
N GLU A 263 -21.40 2.85 -17.97
CA GLU A 263 -22.44 3.56 -17.22
C GLU A 263 -22.42 5.04 -17.61
N ASN A 264 -23.53 5.58 -18.13
CA ASN A 264 -23.65 6.99 -18.52
C ASN A 264 -22.54 7.48 -19.47
N ASN A 265 -22.15 6.66 -20.46
CA ASN A 265 -21.03 6.88 -21.38
C ASN A 265 -19.64 6.92 -20.73
N TYR A 266 -19.53 6.50 -19.47
CA TYR A 266 -18.27 6.29 -18.79
C TYR A 266 -17.89 4.82 -18.83
N TYR A 267 -16.64 4.55 -19.19
CA TYR A 267 -16.11 3.20 -19.40
C TYR A 267 -15.19 2.84 -18.24
N GLY A 268 -15.36 1.66 -17.66
CA GLY A 268 -14.46 1.22 -16.60
C GLY A 268 -15.04 0.13 -15.72
N TRP A 269 -14.61 0.13 -14.48
CA TRP A 269 -15.10 -0.80 -13.47
C TRP A 269 -15.83 -0.05 -12.37
N SER A 270 -16.80 -0.74 -11.76
CA SER A 270 -17.45 -0.21 -10.56
C SER A 270 -16.43 0.00 -9.44
N SER A 271 -16.43 1.21 -8.87
CA SER A 271 -15.57 1.60 -7.75
C SER A 271 -16.08 1.06 -6.41
N ASP A 272 -15.58 1.61 -5.29
CA ASP A 272 -15.95 1.18 -3.94
C ASP A 272 -17.49 1.14 -3.76
N GLN A 273 -17.96 0.02 -3.19
CA GLN A 273 -19.38 -0.34 -3.02
C GLN A 273 -20.14 -0.70 -4.30
N GLY A 274 -19.47 -0.84 -5.44
CA GLY A 274 -20.09 -1.27 -6.69
C GLY A 274 -20.90 -0.19 -7.40
N PHE A 275 -20.76 1.08 -7.01
CA PHE A 275 -21.47 2.21 -7.63
C PHE A 275 -20.52 3.09 -8.42
N SER A 276 -20.95 3.48 -9.62
CA SER A 276 -20.26 4.42 -10.51
C SER A 276 -18.84 4.00 -10.93
N VAL A 277 -18.29 4.72 -11.90
CA VAL A 277 -16.91 4.56 -12.35
C VAL A 277 -16.10 5.76 -11.88
N HIS A 278 -14.90 5.50 -11.36
CA HIS A 278 -13.94 6.50 -10.89
C HIS A 278 -12.58 6.29 -11.55
N ASP A 279 -11.76 7.34 -11.65
CA ASP A 279 -10.43 7.31 -12.30
C ASP A 279 -9.27 7.52 -11.31
N ASP A 280 -9.48 7.22 -10.03
CA ASP A 280 -8.40 7.30 -9.05
C ASP A 280 -7.56 6.00 -8.97
N ILE A 281 -6.41 6.07 -8.29
CA ILE A 281 -5.49 4.94 -8.14
C ILE A 281 -5.98 3.89 -7.12
N GLY A 282 -6.79 4.30 -6.14
CA GLY A 282 -7.24 3.46 -5.04
C GLY A 282 -8.45 2.63 -5.41
N SER A 283 -9.55 3.27 -5.83
CA SER A 283 -10.82 2.62 -6.12
C SER A 283 -11.13 2.52 -7.62
N GLY A 284 -10.41 3.28 -8.45
CA GLY A 284 -10.78 3.55 -9.83
C GLY A 284 -9.95 2.86 -10.92
N ASN A 285 -10.28 3.21 -12.16
CA ASN A 285 -9.73 2.67 -13.40
C ASN A 285 -8.20 2.73 -13.45
N VAL A 286 -7.59 3.82 -12.99
CA VAL A 286 -6.13 4.00 -13.06
C VAL A 286 -5.41 2.91 -12.27
N GLY A 287 -5.88 2.61 -11.05
CA GLY A 287 -5.31 1.53 -10.25
C GLY A 287 -5.52 0.15 -10.89
N ILE A 288 -6.71 -0.11 -11.42
CA ILE A 288 -7.06 -1.38 -12.04
C ILE A 288 -6.22 -1.63 -13.30
N LEU A 289 -6.08 -0.61 -14.16
CA LEU A 289 -5.25 -0.67 -15.35
C LEU A 289 -3.78 -0.93 -15.02
N ALA A 290 -3.23 -0.27 -13.99
CA ALA A 290 -1.87 -0.51 -13.54
C ALA A 290 -1.64 -1.97 -13.10
N VAL A 291 -2.65 -2.57 -12.45
CA VAL A 291 -2.60 -3.99 -12.05
C VAL A 291 -2.73 -4.92 -13.25
N LEU A 292 -3.60 -4.63 -14.22
CA LEU A 292 -3.74 -5.41 -15.45
C LEU A 292 -2.48 -5.34 -16.32
N GLU A 293 -1.83 -4.19 -16.39
CA GLU A 293 -0.54 -4.05 -17.09
C GLU A 293 0.55 -4.89 -16.42
N LEU A 294 0.64 -4.84 -15.09
CA LEU A 294 1.56 -5.70 -14.33
C LEU A 294 1.28 -7.19 -14.56
N LEU A 295 0.01 -7.57 -14.66
CA LEU A 295 -0.42 -8.94 -14.94
C LEU A 295 0.00 -9.38 -16.35
N LYS A 296 -0.15 -8.50 -17.34
CA LYS A 296 0.34 -8.74 -18.71
C LYS A 296 1.84 -8.97 -18.73
N GLU A 297 2.64 -8.18 -18.01
CA GLU A 297 4.09 -8.39 -17.89
C GLU A 297 4.42 -9.78 -17.31
N VAL A 298 3.74 -10.15 -16.22
CA VAL A 298 3.92 -11.45 -15.55
C VAL A 298 3.60 -12.61 -16.50
N ASN A 299 2.54 -12.50 -17.31
CA ASN A 299 2.16 -13.52 -18.28
C ASN A 299 3.01 -13.51 -19.57
N THR A 300 3.61 -12.38 -19.95
CA THR A 300 4.40 -12.27 -21.19
C THR A 300 5.85 -12.75 -21.00
N ASN A 301 6.45 -12.51 -19.83
CA ASN A 301 7.81 -12.97 -19.51
C ASN A 301 7.95 -14.51 -19.50
N GLU A 302 6.84 -15.25 -19.50
CA GLU A 302 6.79 -16.71 -19.65
C GLU A 302 7.06 -17.15 -21.10
N LYS A 303 6.48 -16.46 -22.09
CA LYS A 303 6.67 -16.83 -23.51
C LYS A 303 8.12 -16.71 -23.99
N ALA A 304 8.91 -15.85 -23.34
CA ALA A 304 10.33 -15.68 -23.63
C ALA A 304 11.24 -16.67 -22.87
N THR A 305 10.73 -17.34 -21.83
CA THR A 305 11.50 -18.33 -21.03
C THR A 305 11.17 -19.77 -21.40
N GLU A 306 10.06 -20.03 -22.09
CA GLU A 306 9.76 -21.33 -22.71
C GLU A 306 10.42 -21.53 -24.08
N SER A 307 11.10 -20.50 -24.61
CA SER A 307 11.78 -20.52 -25.91
C SER A 307 13.30 -20.79 -25.84
N HIS A 308 13.82 -21.28 -24.70
CA HIS A 308 15.23 -21.64 -24.51
C HIS A 308 15.42 -22.99 -23.83
#